data_AF-A0A7C4F4Z2-F1
#
_entry.id   AF-A0A7C4F4Z2-F1
#
_cell.length_a   1.000
_cell.length_b   1.000
_cell.length_c   1.000
_cell.angle_alpha   90.00
_cell.angle_beta   90.00
_cell.angle_gamma   90.00
#
_symmetry.space_group_name_H-M   'P 1'
#
loop_
_entity.id
_entity.type
_entity.pdbx_description
1 polymer ?
#
loop_
_entity_poly.entity_id
_entity_poly.type
_entity_poly.pdbx_seq_one_letter_code
_entity_poly.pdbx_strand_id
1 'polypeptide(L)'
;MDISDGASNNYEKLKKALKNLEDIRDRLIEVNKLTGSLARYEAMKEEIRKTGWSGICAKYHPDINVGEPAAHELFAMYRFVYDTMERDKRSL
;
A
#
# COMPACT_ATOMS: atom_id res chain seq x y z
N MET A 1 -24.72 -41.33 -10.18
CA MET A 1 -23.88 -40.13 -10.40
C MET A 1 -23.39 -39.69 -9.05
N ASP A 2 -22.13 -39.97 -8.75
CA ASP A 2 -21.54 -39.70 -7.44
C ASP A 2 -21.37 -38.19 -7.24
N ILE A 3 -22.02 -37.67 -6.20
CA ILE A 3 -21.91 -36.27 -5.76
C ILE A 3 -20.47 -35.98 -5.23
N SER A 4 -19.70 -37.03 -4.97
CA SER A 4 -18.30 -37.02 -4.51
C SER A 4 -17.32 -36.34 -5.48
N ASP A 5 -17.44 -36.58 -6.79
CA ASP A 5 -16.44 -36.11 -7.77
C ASP A 5 -16.49 -34.60 -8.02
N GLY A 6 -17.67 -33.98 -7.86
CA GLY A 6 -17.86 -32.54 -8.03
C GLY A 6 -17.23 -31.70 -6.92
N ALA A 7 -17.35 -32.16 -5.68
CA ALA A 7 -16.77 -31.49 -4.51
C ALA A 7 -15.23 -31.58 -4.51
N SER A 8 -14.70 -32.75 -4.87
CA SER A 8 -13.24 -32.99 -4.99
C SER A 8 -12.60 -32.10 -6.06
N ASN A 9 -13.22 -32.00 -7.24
CA ASN A 9 -12.73 -31.13 -8.31
C ASN A 9 -12.76 -29.63 -7.93
N ASN A 10 -13.80 -29.19 -7.22
CA ASN A 10 -13.88 -27.81 -6.75
C ASN A 10 -12.81 -27.50 -5.68
N TYR A 11 -12.56 -28.45 -4.78
CA TYR A 11 -11.51 -28.34 -3.78
C TYR A 11 -10.11 -28.20 -4.40
N GLU A 12 -9.78 -29.02 -5.40
CA GLU A 12 -8.49 -28.92 -6.09
C GLU A 12 -8.33 -27.60 -6.88
N LYS A 13 -9.42 -27.09 -7.46
CA LYS A 13 -9.42 -25.75 -8.08
C LYS A 13 -9.12 -24.65 -7.06
N LEU A 14 -9.75 -24.71 -5.89
CA LEU A 14 -9.53 -23.74 -4.81
C LEU A 14 -8.10 -23.83 -4.27
N LYS A 15 -7.57 -25.03 -4.10
CA LYS A 15 -6.17 -25.24 -3.67
C LYS A 15 -5.17 -24.67 -4.67
N LYS A 16 -5.41 -24.86 -5.98
CA LYS A 16 -4.58 -24.26 -7.03
C LYS A 16 -4.69 -22.74 -7.00
N ALA A 17 -5.89 -22.19 -6.82
CA ALA A 17 -6.09 -20.75 -6.71
C ALA A 17 -5.35 -20.17 -5.50
N LEU A 18 -5.44 -20.82 -4.34
CA LEU A 18 -4.72 -20.42 -3.13
C LEU A 18 -3.22 -20.39 -3.36
N LYS A 19 -2.65 -21.45 -3.94
CA LYS A 19 -1.22 -21.51 -4.25
C LYS A 19 -0.78 -20.36 -5.17
N ASN A 20 -1.56 -20.07 -6.21
CA ASN A 20 -1.26 -18.95 -7.10
C ASN A 20 -1.27 -17.60 -6.36
N LEU A 21 -2.19 -17.41 -5.41
CA LEU A 21 -2.26 -16.19 -4.60
C LEU A 21 -1.06 -16.08 -3.65
N GLU A 22 -0.62 -17.20 -3.06
CA GLU A 22 0.59 -17.26 -2.23
C GLU A 22 1.84 -16.91 -3.04
N ASP A 23 1.98 -17.46 -4.25
CA ASP A 23 3.09 -17.15 -5.15
C ASP A 23 3.11 -15.66 -5.55
N ILE A 24 1.93 -15.07 -5.81
CA ILE A 24 1.82 -13.63 -6.09
C ILE A 24 2.21 -12.80 -4.88
N ARG A 25 1.74 -13.17 -3.68
CA ARG A 25 2.09 -12.49 -2.42
C ARG A 25 3.61 -12.49 -2.24
N ASP A 26 4.27 -13.63 -2.43
CA ASP A 26 5.70 -13.76 -2.18
C ASP A 26 6.52 -12.92 -3.17
N ARG A 27 6.10 -12.87 -4.44
CA ARG A 27 6.69 -11.96 -5.44
C ARG A 27 6.49 -10.48 -5.09
N LEU A 28 5.32 -10.10 -4.59
CA LEU A 28 5.06 -8.73 -4.13
C LEU A 28 5.96 -8.36 -2.95
N ILE A 29 6.19 -9.29 -2.02
CA ILE A 29 7.13 -9.10 -0.90
C ILE A 29 8.56 -8.88 -1.44
N GLU A 30 8.98 -9.67 -2.43
CA GLU A 30 10.30 -9.52 -3.04
C GLU A 30 10.46 -8.18 -3.76
N VAL A 31 9.51 -7.81 -4.62
CA VAL A 31 9.48 -6.49 -5.29
C VAL A 31 9.52 -5.36 -4.27
N ASN A 32 8.80 -5.50 -3.16
CA ASN A 32 8.82 -4.51 -2.10
C ASN A 32 10.18 -4.42 -1.39
N LYS A 33 10.86 -5.55 -1.13
CA LYS A 33 12.23 -5.55 -0.59
C LYS A 33 13.21 -4.85 -1.54
N LEU A 34 13.07 -5.06 -2.85
CA LEU A 34 13.92 -4.45 -3.87
C LEU A 34 13.67 -2.94 -4.02
N THR A 35 12.40 -2.53 -3.98
CA THR A 35 12.02 -1.13 -4.23
C THR A 35 12.01 -0.26 -2.97
N GLY A 36 11.94 -0.87 -1.77
CA GLY A 36 11.82 -0.15 -0.49
C GLY A 36 10.49 0.59 -0.30
N SER A 37 9.47 0.29 -1.11
CA SER A 37 8.25 1.08 -1.21
C SER A 37 7.42 1.09 0.09
N LEU A 38 7.30 -0.07 0.76
CA LEU A 38 6.61 -0.19 2.04
C LEU A 38 7.33 0.56 3.16
N ALA A 39 8.67 0.52 3.18
CA ALA A 39 9.44 1.24 4.18
C ALA A 39 9.24 2.76 4.03
N ARG A 40 9.24 3.28 2.79
CA ARG A 40 8.91 4.69 2.52
C ARG A 40 7.48 5.03 2.92
N TYR A 41 6.52 4.16 2.60
CA TYR A 41 5.12 4.35 2.97
C TYR A 41 4.93 4.44 4.49
N GLU A 42 5.53 3.52 5.25
CA GLU A 42 5.45 3.55 6.72
C GLU A 42 6.20 4.75 7.31
N ALA A 43 7.33 5.16 6.74
CA ALA A 43 8.04 6.37 7.15
C ALA A 43 7.17 7.63 6.95
N MET A 44 6.49 7.75 5.81
CA MET A 44 5.57 8.86 5.54
C MET A 44 4.40 8.86 6.52
N LYS A 45 3.80 7.69 6.80
CA LYS A 45 2.74 7.57 7.82
C LYS A 45 3.23 8.06 9.18
N GLU A 46 4.43 7.66 9.58
CA GLU A 46 4.99 8.06 10.86
C GLU A 46 5.28 9.57 10.93
N GLU A 47 5.81 10.15 9.86
CA GLU A 47 6.03 11.60 9.80
C GLU A 47 4.72 12.39 9.85
N ILE A 48 3.69 11.92 9.16
CA ILE A 48 2.33 12.49 9.23
C ILE A 48 1.79 12.40 10.66
N ARG A 49 1.95 11.27 11.36
CA ARG A 49 1.49 11.12 12.76
C ARG A 49 2.21 12.06 13.71
N LYS A 50 3.53 12.23 13.55
CA LYS A 50 4.35 13.09 14.41
C LYS A 50 4.09 14.57 14.19
N THR A 51 3.97 14.97 12.93
CA THR A 51 3.97 16.39 12.53
C THR A 51 2.56 16.93 12.27
N GLY A 52 1.59 16.04 12.03
CA GLY A 52 0.27 16.40 11.55
C GLY A 52 0.27 16.84 10.08
N TRP A 53 -0.91 16.80 9.46
CA TRP A 53 -1.06 17.18 8.04
C TRP A 53 -0.68 18.64 7.77
N SER A 54 -1.01 19.56 8.68
CA SER A 54 -0.61 20.97 8.59
C SER A 54 0.90 21.14 8.53
N GLY A 55 1.66 20.36 9.32
CA GLY A 55 3.11 20.36 9.31
C GLY A 55 3.69 19.81 8.01
N ILE A 56 3.08 18.77 7.44
CA ILE A 56 3.45 18.24 6.12
C ILE A 56 3.22 19.30 5.04
N CYS A 57 2.09 20.01 5.04
CA CYS A 57 1.87 21.11 4.09
C CYS A 57 2.91 22.22 4.26
N ALA A 58 3.22 22.63 5.49
CA ALA A 58 4.23 23.67 5.74
C ALA A 58 5.65 23.27 5.28
N LYS A 59 5.95 21.97 5.21
CA LYS A 59 7.29 21.45 4.87
C LYS A 59 7.44 21.05 3.40
N TYR A 60 6.39 20.47 2.82
CA TYR A 60 6.47 19.79 1.52
C TYR A 60 5.53 20.35 0.46
N HIS A 61 4.68 21.34 0.77
CA HIS A 61 3.83 21.93 -0.27
C HIS A 61 4.70 22.52 -1.41
N PRO A 62 4.35 22.30 -2.69
CA PRO A 62 5.18 22.75 -3.81
C PRO A 62 5.47 24.26 -3.80
N ASP A 63 4.51 25.07 -3.37
CA ASP A 63 4.68 26.52 -3.22
C ASP A 63 5.69 26.93 -2.13
N ILE A 64 6.00 26.03 -1.18
CA ILE A 64 7.04 26.23 -0.17
C ILE A 64 8.35 25.61 -0.64
N ASN A 65 8.28 24.42 -1.25
CA ASN A 65 9.46 23.65 -1.66
C ASN A 65 9.81 23.85 -3.14
N VAL A 66 9.85 25.11 -3.58
CA VAL A 66 10.00 25.50 -4.99
C VAL A 66 11.36 25.06 -5.58
N GLY A 67 12.36 24.80 -4.74
CA GLY A 67 13.71 24.38 -5.16
C GLY A 67 13.89 22.88 -5.39
N GLU A 68 12.89 22.05 -5.04
CA GLU A 68 12.94 20.61 -5.21
C GLU A 68 12.25 20.21 -6.53
N PRO A 69 12.99 19.66 -7.52
CA PRO A 69 12.42 19.28 -8.81
C PRO A 69 11.26 18.28 -8.71
N ALA A 70 11.23 17.47 -7.65
CA ALA A 70 10.18 16.49 -7.40
C ALA A 70 9.16 16.94 -6.33
N ALA A 71 9.04 18.23 -6.04
CA ALA A 71 8.19 18.73 -4.96
C ALA A 71 6.72 18.34 -5.13
N HIS A 72 6.21 18.42 -6.36
CA HIS A 72 4.82 18.06 -6.68
C HIS A 72 4.58 16.57 -6.48
N GLU A 73 5.47 15.72 -6.98
CA GLU A 73 5.38 14.28 -6.88
C GLU A 73 5.48 13.82 -5.43
N LEU A 74 6.45 14.36 -4.68
CA LEU A 74 6.63 14.04 -3.27
C LEU A 74 5.40 14.46 -2.45
N PHE A 75 4.88 15.67 -2.67
CA PHE A 75 3.68 16.13 -1.97
C PHE A 75 2.45 15.30 -2.32
N ALA A 76 2.30 14.88 -3.59
CA ALA A 76 1.22 13.99 -4.01
C ALA A 76 1.30 12.63 -3.32
N MET A 77 2.51 12.08 -3.14
CA MET A 77 2.71 10.85 -2.35
C MET A 77 2.26 11.05 -0.90
N TYR A 78 2.70 12.12 -0.23
CA TYR A 78 2.27 12.43 1.13
C TYR A 78 0.74 12.55 1.26
N ARG A 79 0.11 13.21 0.28
CA ARG A 79 -1.35 13.36 0.26
C ARG A 79 -2.07 12.02 0.11
N PHE A 80 -1.60 11.18 -0.82
CA PHE A 80 -2.16 9.84 -0.99
C PHE A 80 -2.08 9.00 0.30
N VAL A 81 -0.93 9.07 1.00
CA VAL A 81 -0.74 8.37 2.28
C VAL A 81 -1.71 8.89 3.33
N TYR A 82 -1.81 10.21 3.49
CA TYR A 82 -2.72 10.85 4.44
C TYR A 82 -4.19 10.48 4.19
N ASP A 83 -4.66 10.61 2.95
CA ASP A 83 -6.05 10.29 2.59
C ASP A 83 -6.38 8.81 2.85
N THR A 84 -5.39 7.92 2.68
CA THR A 84 -5.52 6.50 3.01
C THR A 84 -5.66 6.29 4.52
N MET A 85 -4.80 6.92 5.33
CA MET A 85 -4.91 6.86 6.79
C MET A 85 -6.27 7.37 7.30
N GLU A 86 -6.82 8.42 6.68
CA GLU A 86 -8.12 8.96 7.06
C GLU A 86 -9.29 8.05 6.64
N ARG A 87 -9.17 7.33 5.52
CA ARG A 87 -10.15 6.30 5.13
C ARG A 87 -10.18 5.14 6.12
N ASP A 88 -9.01 4.67 6.55
CA ASP A 88 -8.90 3.55 7.50
C ASP A 88 -9.54 3.89 8.85
N LYS A 89 -9.38 5.14 9.32
CA LYS A 89 -10.02 5.62 10.55
C LYS A 89 -11.55 5.64 10.48
N ARG A 90 -12.14 5.83 9.30
CA ARG A 90 -13.60 5.89 9.10
C ARG A 90 -14.25 4.52 8.92
N SER A 91 -13.44 3.49 8.72
CA SER A 91 -13.87 2.10 8.48
C SER A 91 -13.85 1.25 9.76
N LEU A 92 -13.48 1.87 10.89
CA LEU A 92 -13.50 1.34 12.25
C LEU A 92 -14.56 2.08 13.06
#